data_AF-A0A5S9M8M3-F1
#
_entry.id   AF-A0A5S9M8M3-F1
#
_cell.length_a   1.000
_cell.length_b   1.000
_cell.length_c   1.000
_cell.angle_alpha   90.00
_cell.angle_beta   90.00
_cell.angle_gamma   90.00
#
_symmetry.space_group_name_H-M   'P 1'
#
loop_
_entity.id
_entity.type
_entity.pdbx_description
1 polymer ?
#
loop_
_entity_poly.entity_id
_entity_poly.type
_entity_poly.pdbx_seq_one_letter_code
_entity_poly.pdbx_strand_id
1 'polypeptide(L)'
;MEQEHKGMEQAKSLWLADSQKHSFPAVSEDLTADVIIVGGGITGIAAAFEMTERGLDVIIIDAEQLLQGTTGHTTAKITSQHDVYYYELIQQIGMPKARLYVCRSK
;
A
#
# COMPACT_ATOMS: atom_id res chain seq x y z
N MET A 1 -4.80 -1.48 46.23
CA MET A 1 -3.73 -0.93 45.37
C MET A 1 -3.98 -1.45 43.97
N GLU A 2 -4.90 -0.81 43.26
CA GLU A 2 -5.15 -1.07 41.84
C GLU A 2 -4.16 -0.18 41.07
N GLN A 3 -3.17 -0.79 40.43
CA GLN A 3 -2.29 -0.07 39.53
C GLN A 3 -3.05 0.15 38.22
N GLU A 4 -3.39 1.41 37.95
CA GLU A 4 -3.88 1.86 36.66
C GLU A 4 -2.84 1.51 35.59
N HIS A 5 -3.22 0.68 34.62
CA HIS A 5 -2.47 0.54 33.37
C HIS A 5 -2.53 1.88 32.65
N LYS A 6 -1.50 2.70 32.84
CA LYS A 6 -1.25 3.90 32.03
C LYS A 6 -1.22 3.45 30.57
N GLY A 7 -2.27 3.78 29.82
CA GLY A 7 -2.43 3.35 28.42
C GLY A 7 -1.16 3.65 27.64
N MET A 8 -0.57 2.65 27.02
CA MET A 8 0.59 2.83 26.15
C MET A 8 0.21 3.84 25.08
N GLU A 9 0.94 4.95 25.02
CA GLU A 9 0.84 5.92 23.94
C GLU A 9 1.05 5.16 22.62
N GLN A 10 -0.01 5.06 21.82
CA GLN A 10 0.01 4.28 20.58
C GLN A 10 1.05 4.87 19.63
N ALA A 11 1.93 4.02 19.11
CA ALA A 11 2.94 4.44 18.15
C ALA A 11 2.24 5.02 16.92
N LYS A 12 2.37 6.34 16.72
CA LYS A 12 1.77 7.05 15.61
C LYS A 12 2.60 6.83 14.35
N SER A 13 1.96 6.48 13.24
CA SER A 13 2.65 6.39 11.94
C SER A 13 3.26 7.74 11.55
N LEU A 14 4.53 7.72 11.15
CA LEU A 14 5.23 8.92 10.66
C LEU A 14 4.53 9.50 9.42
N TRP A 15 4.07 8.64 8.51
CA TRP A 15 3.36 9.05 7.30
C TRP A 15 2.10 9.84 7.63
N LEU A 16 1.32 9.38 8.61
CA LEU A 16 0.07 10.06 9.02
C LEU A 16 0.30 11.28 9.91
N ALA A 17 1.45 11.34 10.58
CA ALA A 17 1.82 12.48 11.41
C ALA A 17 2.29 13.67 10.56
N ASP A 18 3.00 13.40 9.46
CA ASP A 18 3.63 14.41 8.62
C ASP A 18 2.90 14.66 7.27
N SER A 19 1.87 13.87 6.95
CA SER A 19 1.09 14.06 5.72
C SER A 19 0.19 15.29 5.77
N GLN A 20 0.17 16.04 4.67
CA GLN A 20 -0.91 16.96 4.38
C GLN A 20 -2.20 16.16 4.15
N LYS A 21 -3.24 16.47 4.92
CA LYS A 21 -4.54 15.81 4.77
C LYS A 21 -5.32 16.48 3.65
N HIS A 22 -5.64 15.71 2.63
CA HIS A 22 -6.58 16.11 1.59
C HIS A 22 -7.97 15.59 1.93
N SER A 23 -8.96 16.47 1.87
CA SER A 23 -10.37 16.10 2.02
C SER A 23 -11.03 16.21 0.67
N PHE A 24 -11.78 15.17 0.32
CA PHE A 24 -12.58 15.11 -0.90
C PHE A 24 -14.06 15.03 -0.51
N PRO A 25 -14.96 15.58 -1.33
CA PRO A 25 -16.39 15.45 -1.09
C PRO A 25 -16.80 13.97 -1.15
N ALA A 26 -17.76 13.59 -0.31
CA ALA A 26 -18.42 12.30 -0.47
C ALA A 26 -19.21 12.28 -1.79
N VAL A 27 -19.27 11.12 -2.44
CA VAL A 27 -20.05 10.94 -3.66
C VAL A 27 -21.54 11.07 -3.31
N SER A 28 -22.18 12.13 -3.82
CA SER A 28 -23.59 12.44 -3.59
C SER A 28 -24.45 12.32 -4.84
N GLU A 29 -23.82 12.09 -5.99
CA GLU A 29 -24.45 12.04 -7.31
C GLU A 29 -23.78 10.98 -8.18
N ASP A 30 -24.43 10.65 -9.29
CA ASP A 30 -23.88 9.71 -10.26
C ASP A 30 -22.68 10.36 -10.98
N LEU A 31 -21.53 9.70 -10.91
CA LEU A 31 -20.31 10.14 -11.56
C LEU A 31 -20.01 9.28 -12.78
N THR A 32 -19.49 9.91 -13.84
CA THR A 32 -19.05 9.21 -15.06
C THR A 32 -17.59 9.55 -15.31
N ALA A 33 -16.81 8.55 -15.69
CA ALA A 33 -15.41 8.67 -16.08
C ALA A 33 -15.05 7.51 -17.01
N ASP A 34 -13.92 7.60 -17.71
CA ASP A 34 -13.41 6.49 -18.52
C ASP A 34 -13.00 5.31 -17.61
N VAL A 35 -12.46 5.61 -16.43
CA VAL A 35 -12.06 4.60 -15.43
C VAL A 35 -12.45 5.03 -14.01
N ILE A 36 -12.99 4.09 -13.24
CA ILE A 36 -13.23 4.24 -11.80
C ILE A 36 -12.32 3.28 -11.04
N ILE A 37 -11.54 3.81 -10.10
CA ILE A 37 -10.63 3.07 -9.23
C ILE A 37 -11.21 3.03 -7.82
N VAL A 38 -11.37 1.82 -7.28
CA VAL A 38 -11.82 1.60 -5.90
C VAL A 38 -10.61 1.32 -5.02
N GLY A 39 -10.32 2.24 -4.10
CA GLY A 39 -9.19 2.20 -3.17
C GLY A 39 -8.15 3.28 -3.47
N GLY A 40 -8.04 4.25 -2.56
CA GLY A 40 -7.14 5.39 -2.56
C GLY A 40 -5.79 5.16 -1.88
N GLY A 41 -5.31 3.91 -1.89
CA GLY A 41 -3.96 3.56 -1.45
C GLY A 41 -2.90 3.77 -2.54
N ILE A 42 -1.64 3.43 -2.24
CA ILE A 42 -0.52 3.59 -3.17
C ILE A 42 -0.75 2.92 -4.53
N THR A 43 -1.36 1.74 -4.55
CA THR A 43 -1.65 1.01 -5.78
C THR A 43 -2.69 1.73 -6.65
N GLY A 44 -3.77 2.22 -6.03
CA GLY A 44 -4.82 2.95 -6.76
C GLY A 44 -4.33 4.28 -7.31
N ILE A 45 -3.54 5.02 -6.51
CA ILE A 45 -2.95 6.29 -6.96
C ILE A 45 -1.93 6.06 -8.09
N ALA A 46 -1.08 5.03 -7.99
CA ALA A 46 -0.12 4.71 -9.04
C ALA A 46 -0.83 4.31 -10.34
N ALA A 47 -1.91 3.53 -10.26
CA ALA A 47 -2.73 3.18 -11.42
C ALA A 47 -3.40 4.42 -12.03
N ALA A 48 -3.97 5.29 -11.20
CA ALA A 48 -4.59 6.54 -11.65
C ALA A 48 -3.59 7.43 -12.39
N PHE A 49 -2.40 7.62 -11.82
CA PHE A 49 -1.32 8.42 -12.42
C PHE A 49 -1.01 7.95 -13.85
N GLU A 50 -0.77 6.65 -14.03
CA GLU A 50 -0.48 6.06 -15.35
C GLU A 50 -1.62 6.21 -16.35
N MET A 51 -2.87 6.17 -15.88
CA MET A 51 -4.06 6.33 -16.72
C MET A 51 -4.31 7.78 -17.10
N THR A 52 -4.14 8.71 -16.17
CA THR A 52 -4.26 10.15 -16.42
C THR A 52 -3.17 10.65 -17.37
N GLU A 53 -1.93 10.13 -17.26
CA GLU A 53 -0.85 10.41 -18.22
C GLU A 53 -1.21 9.96 -19.66
N ARG A 54 -2.12 8.99 -19.80
CA ARG A 54 -2.65 8.55 -21.11
C ARG A 54 -3.86 9.35 -21.57
N GLY A 55 -4.26 10.38 -20.83
CA GLY A 55 -5.37 11.27 -21.17
C GLY A 55 -6.75 10.70 -20.84
N LEU A 56 -6.84 9.69 -19.97
CA LEU A 56 -8.12 9.15 -19.51
C LEU A 56 -8.68 10.00 -18.37
N ASP A 57 -10.00 10.17 -18.34
CA ASP A 57 -10.71 10.68 -17.18
C ASP A 57 -10.81 9.57 -16.12
N VAL A 58 -10.30 9.84 -14.92
CA VAL A 58 -10.15 8.83 -13.86
C VAL A 58 -10.71 9.35 -12.55
N ILE A 59 -11.59 8.57 -11.95
CA ILE A 59 -12.14 8.82 -10.61
C ILE A 59 -11.59 7.79 -9.63
N ILE A 60 -11.08 8.24 -8.49
CA ILE A 60 -10.70 7.37 -7.36
C ILE A 60 -11.74 7.52 -6.26
N ILE A 61 -12.23 6.41 -5.73
CA ILE A 61 -13.14 6.37 -4.58
C ILE A 61 -12.49 5.55 -3.47
N ASP A 62 -12.50 6.06 -2.26
CA ASP A 62 -12.08 5.36 -1.05
C ASP A 62 -13.20 5.47 0.01
N ALA A 63 -13.31 4.46 0.88
CA ALA A 63 -14.26 4.47 1.99
C ALA A 63 -13.82 5.41 3.12
N GLU A 64 -12.52 5.69 3.20
CA GLU A 64 -11.91 6.60 4.17
C GLU A 64 -11.17 7.75 3.44
N GLN A 65 -10.26 8.42 4.14
CA GLN A 65 -9.37 9.39 3.51
C GLN A 65 -8.28 8.67 2.73
N LEU A 66 -7.88 9.26 1.59
CA LEU A 66 -6.79 8.72 0.77
C LEU A 66 -5.56 8.43 1.62
N LEU A 67 -4.85 7.35 1.27
CA LEU A 67 -3.61 6.91 1.90
C LEU A 67 -3.71 6.50 3.37
N GLN A 68 -4.88 6.47 4.02
CA GLN A 68 -4.95 6.18 5.47
C GLN A 68 -5.01 4.70 5.85
N GLY A 69 -5.29 3.81 4.91
CA GLY A 69 -5.24 2.37 5.14
C GLY A 69 -3.82 1.83 5.32
N THR A 70 -3.50 0.71 4.64
CA THR A 70 -2.18 0.08 4.74
C THR A 70 -1.04 1.02 4.31
N THR A 71 -1.25 1.86 3.29
CA THR A 71 -0.21 2.78 2.81
C THR A 71 0.24 3.76 3.88
N GLY A 72 -0.68 4.35 4.65
CA GLY A 72 -0.36 5.29 5.71
C GLY A 72 0.29 4.63 6.92
N HIS A 73 0.17 3.31 7.07
CA HIS A 73 0.72 2.56 8.21
C HIS A 73 1.94 1.70 7.84
N THR A 74 2.41 1.79 6.61
CA THR A 74 3.56 1.01 6.14
C THR A 74 4.88 1.52 6.72
N THR A 75 5.90 0.67 6.76
CA THR A 75 7.30 1.10 7.01
C THR A 75 7.99 1.59 5.73
N ALA A 76 7.28 1.56 4.58
CA ALA A 76 7.78 1.84 3.24
C ALA A 76 9.04 1.04 2.89
N LYS A 77 9.12 -0.20 3.34
CA LYS A 77 10.18 -1.12 2.93
C LYS A 77 10.09 -1.36 1.42
N ILE A 78 11.02 -0.79 0.67
CA ILE A 78 11.22 -1.09 -0.74
C ILE A 78 12.36 -2.09 -0.85
N THR A 79 12.11 -3.21 -1.51
CA THR A 79 13.10 -4.26 -1.74
C THR A 79 12.85 -4.86 -3.11
N SER A 80 13.89 -5.28 -3.83
CA SER A 80 13.73 -6.13 -5.01
C SER A 80 12.98 -7.38 -4.56
N GLN A 81 11.70 -7.46 -4.90
CA GLN A 81 10.82 -8.51 -4.43
C GLN A 81 11.48 -9.87 -4.73
N HIS A 82 11.60 -10.69 -3.68
CA HIS A 82 12.37 -11.93 -3.76
C HIS A 82 11.88 -12.87 -4.86
N ASP A 83 10.67 -12.71 -5.38
CA ASP A 83 10.13 -13.53 -6.48
C ASP A 83 10.99 -13.50 -7.75
N VAL A 84 11.50 -12.32 -8.16
CA VAL A 84 12.41 -12.22 -9.33
C VAL A 84 13.72 -12.94 -9.02
N TYR A 85 14.23 -12.77 -7.80
CA TYR A 85 15.46 -13.43 -7.35
C TYR A 85 15.27 -14.94 -7.18
N TYR A 86 14.09 -15.39 -6.76
CA TYR A 86 13.75 -16.81 -6.63
C TYR A 86 13.60 -17.45 -7.99
N TYR A 87 13.02 -16.75 -8.97
CA TYR A 87 12.99 -17.23 -10.35
C TYR A 87 14.41 -17.47 -10.89
N GLU A 88 15.30 -16.47 -10.78
CA GLU A 88 16.71 -16.61 -11.18
C GLU A 88 17.43 -17.72 -10.41
N LEU A 89 17.21 -17.79 -9.10
CA LEU A 89 17.82 -18.80 -8.23
C LEU A 89 17.34 -20.21 -8.60
N ILE A 90 16.04 -20.40 -8.89
CA ILE A 90 15.50 -21.68 -9.35
C ILE A 90 16.13 -22.08 -10.69
N GLN A 91 16.33 -21.13 -11.61
CA GLN A 91 16.99 -21.39 -12.90
C GLN A 91 18.46 -21.81 -12.73
N GLN A 92 19.19 -21.16 -11.81
CA GLN A 92 20.62 -21.42 -11.63
C GLN A 92 20.94 -22.67 -10.81
N ILE A 93 20.19 -22.93 -9.72
CA ILE A 93 20.53 -23.97 -8.74
C ILE A 93 19.43 -25.02 -8.54
N GLY A 94 18.30 -24.89 -9.23
CA GLY A 94 17.17 -25.80 -9.15
C GLY A 94 16.30 -25.58 -7.91
N MET A 95 15.00 -25.87 -8.07
CA MET A 95 13.97 -25.69 -7.03
C MET A 95 14.30 -26.33 -5.67
N PRO A 96 14.87 -27.56 -5.59
CA PRO A 96 15.20 -28.16 -4.30
C PRO A 96 16.23 -27.37 -3.48
N LYS A 97 17.26 -26.79 -4.13
CA LYS A 97 18.30 -25.99 -3.46
C LYS A 97 17.83 -24.56 -3.20
N ALA A 98 17.10 -23.96 -4.14
CA ALA A 98 16.49 -22.64 -3.95
C ALA A 98 15.55 -22.62 -2.73
N ARG A 99 14.82 -23.71 -2.46
CA ARG A 99 13.95 -23.84 -1.28
C ARG A 99 14.72 -23.77 0.05
N LEU A 100 15.97 -24.23 0.08
CA LEU A 100 16.82 -24.14 1.29
C LEU A 100 17.16 -22.69 1.65
N TYR A 101 17.26 -21.79 0.67
CA TYR A 101 17.50 -20.36 0.92
C TYR A 101 16.32 -19.71 1.66
N VAL A 102 15.08 -20.11 1.35
CA VAL A 102 13.86 -19.64 2.04
C VAL A 102 13.70 -20.30 3.42
N CYS A 103 14.01 -21.59 3.55
CA CYS A 103 13.84 -22.31 4.81
C CYS A 103 14.87 -21.93 5.89
N ARG A 104 15.96 -21.24 5.54
CA ARG A 104 17.04 -20.89 6.48
C ARG A 104 16.97 -19.44 6.99
N SER A 105 16.03 -18.64 6.50
CA SER A 105 15.80 -17.25 6.92
C SER A 105 14.77 -17.13 8.05
N LYS A 106 14.61 -18.16 8.88
CA LYS A 106 13.85 -18.13 10.13
C LYS A 106 14.68 -18.71 11.27
#